data_AF-A0A4S4LIG7-F1
#
_entry.id   AF-A0A4S4LIG7-F1
#
_cell.length_a   1.000
_cell.length_b   1.000
_cell.length_c   1.000
_cell.angle_alpha   90.00
_cell.angle_beta   90.00
_cell.angle_gamma   90.00
#
_symmetry.space_group_name_H-M   'P 1'
#
loop_
_entity.id
_entity.type
_entity.pdbx_description
1 polymer ?
#
loop_
_entity_poly.entity_id
_entity_poly.type
_entity_poly.pdbx_seq_one_letter_code
_entity_poly.pdbx_strand_id
1 'polypeptide(L)'
;MFSTVSRRISPSLLRTRARLYTDAARSSHPPPPPRQLDAGEQAIVEKLTDRFKPSELLVQDVSGGCGSFYAITIASDAFKGLSIIKQHRLVNDTLKKEIEGIHGLQLKTIPQ
;
A
#
# COMPACT_ATOMS: atom_id res chain seq x y z
N MET A 1 -42.48 -50.78 -28.90
CA MET A 1 -41.74 -51.75 -29.73
C MET A 1 -40.39 -51.14 -30.09
N PHE A 2 -39.32 -51.88 -29.79
CA PHE A 2 -37.91 -51.50 -29.91
C PHE A 2 -37.44 -51.45 -31.37
N SER A 3 -36.46 -50.58 -31.67
CA SER A 3 -35.37 -50.73 -32.67
C SER A 3 -34.92 -49.35 -33.19
N THR A 4 -33.67 -49.01 -33.49
CA THR A 4 -32.33 -49.59 -33.34
C THR A 4 -31.35 -48.43 -33.60
N VAL A 5 -30.29 -48.35 -32.81
CA VAL A 5 -29.12 -47.47 -33.01
C VAL A 5 -28.36 -47.88 -34.28
N SER A 6 -27.83 -46.94 -35.09
CA SER A 6 -26.38 -46.90 -35.38
C SER A 6 -25.94 -45.72 -36.26
N ARG A 7 -24.71 -45.29 -35.98
CA ARG A 7 -23.94 -44.12 -36.42
C ARG A 7 -23.22 -44.34 -37.76
N ARG A 8 -22.81 -43.23 -38.38
CA ARG A 8 -21.45 -42.92 -38.91
C ARG A 8 -21.48 -41.45 -39.40
N ILE A 9 -20.97 -40.45 -38.67
CA ILE A 9 -19.57 -40.05 -38.36
C ILE A 9 -18.81 -39.47 -39.57
N SER A 10 -18.72 -38.13 -39.54
CA SER A 10 -17.61 -37.22 -39.92
C SER A 10 -17.30 -36.98 -41.41
N PRO A 11 -16.67 -35.83 -41.81
CA PRO A 11 -15.85 -34.94 -40.99
C PRO A 11 -16.02 -33.42 -41.21
N SER A 12 -15.30 -32.66 -40.36
CA SER A 12 -14.71 -31.35 -40.66
C SER A 12 -15.69 -30.16 -40.70
N LEU A 13 -15.47 -29.03 -40.04
CA LEU A 13 -14.24 -28.38 -39.60
C LEU A 13 -14.50 -27.69 -38.25
N LEU A 14 -13.60 -27.90 -37.30
CA LEU A 14 -13.45 -27.04 -36.13
C LEU A 14 -13.14 -25.62 -36.61
N ARG A 15 -14.14 -24.75 -36.66
CA ARG A 15 -13.89 -23.31 -36.71
C ARG A 15 -13.89 -22.80 -35.27
N THR A 16 -12.78 -23.07 -34.60
CA THR A 16 -12.38 -22.42 -33.37
C THR A 16 -12.45 -20.92 -33.62
N ARG A 17 -13.48 -20.25 -33.11
CA ARG A 17 -13.43 -18.79 -32.95
C ARG A 17 -12.42 -18.55 -31.83
N ALA A 18 -11.15 -18.49 -32.22
CA ALA A 18 -10.10 -17.93 -31.40
C ALA A 18 -10.60 -16.58 -30.91
N ARG A 19 -10.81 -16.46 -29.59
CA ARG A 19 -10.91 -15.15 -28.96
C ARG A 19 -9.62 -14.45 -29.33
N LEU A 20 -9.70 -13.43 -30.17
CA LEU A 20 -8.63 -12.47 -30.33
C LEU A 20 -8.60 -11.65 -29.04
N TYR A 21 -7.99 -12.20 -27.99
CA TYR A 21 -7.38 -11.38 -26.97
C TYR A 21 -6.17 -10.75 -27.65
N THR A 22 -6.38 -9.56 -28.20
CA THR A 22 -5.30 -8.63 -28.46
C THR A 22 -4.71 -8.26 -27.10
N ASP A 23 -3.64 -8.98 -26.76
CA ASP A 23 -2.62 -8.60 -25.81
C ASP A 23 -2.01 -7.24 -26.22
N ALA A 24 -1.48 -6.50 -25.24
CA ALA A 24 -0.82 -5.19 -25.35
C ALA A 24 -1.66 -3.91 -25.10
N ALA A 25 -2.46 -3.90 -24.03
CA ALA A 25 -2.59 -2.69 -23.22
C ALA A 25 -1.52 -2.75 -22.12
N ARG A 26 -0.25 -2.73 -22.51
CA ARG A 26 0.85 -2.49 -21.57
C ARG A 26 0.72 -1.02 -21.20
N SER A 27 0.14 -0.75 -20.04
CA SER A 27 0.09 0.58 -19.45
C SER A 27 1.50 1.13 -19.39
N SER A 28 1.89 1.91 -20.40
CA SER A 28 3.03 2.81 -20.37
C SER A 28 2.67 3.98 -19.46
N HIS A 29 2.37 3.67 -18.20
CA HIS A 29 2.43 4.69 -17.17
C HIS A 29 3.92 4.97 -17.00
N PRO A 30 4.41 6.18 -17.31
CA PRO A 30 5.75 6.54 -16.92
C PRO A 30 5.88 6.27 -15.41
N PRO A 31 7.04 5.80 -14.93
CA PRO A 31 7.26 5.71 -13.49
C PRO A 31 6.84 7.06 -12.89
N PRO A 32 6.00 7.07 -11.85
CA PRO A 32 5.59 8.32 -11.24
C PRO A 32 6.86 9.13 -10.93
N PRO A 33 6.85 10.45 -11.16
CA PRO A 33 8.00 11.29 -10.87
C PRO A 33 8.48 11.03 -9.43
N PRO A 34 9.79 11.16 -9.14
CA PRO A 34 10.31 10.96 -7.80
C PRO A 34 9.48 11.80 -6.82
N ARG A 35 8.85 11.11 -5.86
CA ARG A 35 7.91 11.73 -4.93
C ARG A 35 8.66 12.79 -4.14
N GLN A 36 8.30 14.06 -4.34
CA GLN A 36 8.72 15.13 -3.46
C GLN A 36 7.95 14.96 -2.16
N LEU A 37 8.66 14.98 -1.03
CA LEU A 37 8.02 14.93 0.28
C LEU A 37 7.18 16.19 0.47
N ASP A 38 5.92 16.02 0.83
CA ASP A 38 5.05 17.14 1.16
C ASP A 38 5.53 17.82 2.45
N ALA A 39 5.17 19.09 2.65
CA ALA A 39 5.59 19.84 3.85
C ALA A 39 5.17 19.15 5.15
N GLY A 40 4.01 18.48 5.15
CA GLY A 40 3.53 17.68 6.29
C GLY A 40 4.37 16.43 6.52
N GLU A 41 4.76 15.71 5.46
CA GLU A 41 5.63 14.54 5.57
C GLU A 41 7.00 14.93 6.14
N GLN A 42 7.58 16.03 5.65
CA GLN A 42 8.87 16.53 6.14
C GLN A 42 8.82 16.87 7.63
N ALA A 43 7.79 17.59 8.08
CA ALA A 43 7.62 17.94 9.49
C ALA A 43 7.50 16.69 10.39
N ILE A 44 6.74 15.67 9.95
CA ILE A 44 6.62 14.40 10.67
C ILE A 44 7.97 13.67 10.71
N VAL A 45 8.68 13.61 9.57
CA VAL A 45 9.99 12.95 9.48
C VAL A 45 11.00 13.57 10.42
N GLU A 46 11.13 14.90 10.42
CA GLU A 46 12.06 15.61 11.29
C GLU A 46 11.76 15.33 12.77
N LYS A 47 10.48 15.40 13.15
CA LYS A 47 10.07 15.20 14.54
C LYS A 47 10.35 13.79 15.06
N LEU A 48 10.01 12.79 14.25
CA LEU A 48 10.24 11.39 14.62
C LEU A 48 11.73 11.05 14.62
N THR A 49 12.50 11.65 13.71
CA THR A 49 13.96 11.48 13.66
C THR A 49 14.62 12.05 14.90
N ASP A 50 14.27 13.28 15.30
CA ASP A 50 14.82 13.94 16.49
C ASP A 50 14.52 13.14 17.77
N ARG A 51 13.29 12.61 17.88
CA ARG A 51 12.80 11.96 19.10
C ARG A 51 13.23 10.50 19.26
N PHE A 52 13.17 9.72 18.19
CA PHE A 52 13.33 8.26 18.26
C PHE A 52 14.63 7.76 17.65
N LYS A 53 15.36 8.62 16.93
CA LYS A 53 16.57 8.25 16.17
C LYS A 53 16.41 6.88 15.47
N PRO A 54 15.36 6.74 14.66
CA PRO A 54 14.96 5.43 14.15
C PRO A 54 15.99 4.88 13.17
N SER A 55 16.13 3.55 13.16
CA SER A 55 16.94 2.85 12.16
C SER A 55 16.22 2.78 10.80
N GLU A 56 14.89 2.80 10.82
CA GLU A 56 14.03 2.85 9.65
C GLU A 56 12.86 3.80 9.92
N LEU A 57 12.64 4.76 9.01
CA LEU A 57 11.50 5.67 9.06
C LEU A 57 10.94 5.86 7.66
N LEU A 58 9.67 5.53 7.50
CA LEU A 58 8.89 5.76 6.29
C LEU A 58 7.64 6.54 6.65
N VAL A 59 7.47 7.68 6.02
CA VAL A 59 6.26 8.51 6.11
C VAL A 59 5.73 8.69 4.69
N GLN A 60 4.42 8.49 4.53
CA GLN A 60 3.75 8.60 3.24
C GLN A 60 2.37 9.24 3.38
N ASP A 61 2.09 10.27 2.60
CA ASP A 61 0.72 10.75 2.38
C ASP A 61 -0.06 9.72 1.55
N VAL A 62 -1.13 9.19 2.13
CA VAL A 62 -2.06 8.27 1.47
C VAL A 62 -3.41 8.92 1.20
N SER A 63 -3.53 10.23 1.43
CA SER A 63 -4.71 11.04 1.10
C SER A 63 -4.72 11.59 -0.33
N GLY A 64 -3.67 11.30 -1.11
CA GLY A 64 -3.56 11.74 -2.51
C GLY A 64 -3.12 13.20 -2.66
N GLY A 65 -2.32 13.73 -1.73
CA GLY A 65 -1.78 15.10 -1.77
C GLY A 65 -2.62 16.13 -1.01
N CYS A 66 -3.65 15.69 -0.28
CA CYS A 66 -4.44 16.57 0.60
C CYS A 66 -3.75 16.78 1.96
N GLY A 67 -2.77 15.94 2.31
CA GLY A 67 -2.07 16.00 3.59
C GLY A 67 -2.95 15.71 4.80
N SER A 68 -4.07 15.00 4.59
CA SER A 68 -5.06 14.71 5.65
C SER A 68 -4.92 13.32 6.26
N PHE A 69 -4.16 12.41 5.63
CA PHE A 69 -3.95 11.07 6.15
C PHE A 69 -2.56 10.53 5.81
N TYR A 70 -1.81 10.15 6.85
CA TYR A 70 -0.43 9.66 6.69
C TYR A 70 -0.29 8.20 7.12
N ALA A 71 0.51 7.43 6.39
CA ALA A 71 1.00 6.13 6.79
C ALA A 71 2.44 6.25 7.28
N ILE A 72 2.69 5.81 8.52
CA ILE A 72 3.97 5.92 9.20
C ILE A 72 4.44 4.53 9.60
N THR A 73 5.64 4.15 9.18
CA THR A 73 6.36 2.98 9.69
C THR A 73 7.65 3.45 10.34
N ILE A 74 7.86 3.05 11.59
CA ILE A 74 9.02 3.45 12.37
C ILE A 74 9.62 2.25 13.13
N ALA A 75 10.93 2.08 12.96
CA ALA A 75 11.73 1.11 13.71
C ALA A 75 12.71 1.83 14.64
N SER A 76 12.65 1.52 15.94
CA SER A 76 13.52 2.16 16.95
C SER A 76 13.66 1.28 18.19
N ASP A 77 14.82 1.35 18.84
CA ASP A 77 15.09 0.74 20.15
C ASP A 77 14.19 1.32 21.25
N ALA A 78 13.66 2.53 21.07
CA ALA A 78 12.75 3.18 22.02
C ALA A 78 11.46 2.38 22.27
N PHE A 79 11.12 1.46 21.38
CA PHE A 79 9.93 0.62 21.50
C PHE A 79 10.17 -0.72 22.19
N LYS A 80 11.43 -1.06 22.48
CA LYS A 80 11.81 -2.34 23.09
C LYS A 80 11.17 -2.49 24.48
N GLY A 81 10.53 -3.63 24.71
CA GLY A 81 9.87 -3.93 26.00
C GLY A 81 8.56 -3.17 26.25
N LEU A 82 8.10 -2.34 25.30
CA LEU A 82 6.79 -1.68 25.38
C LEU A 82 5.73 -2.52 24.69
N SER A 83 4.49 -2.49 25.20
CA SER A 83 3.34 -3.06 24.47
C SER A 83 3.01 -2.18 23.25
N ILE A 84 2.41 -2.78 22.21
CA ILE A 84 2.00 -2.07 20.99
C ILE A 84 1.19 -0.80 21.30
N ILE A 85 0.24 -0.86 22.24
CA ILE A 85 -0.54 0.31 22.66
C ILE A 85 0.36 1.43 23.20
N LYS A 86 1.36 1.09 24.04
CA LYS A 86 2.29 2.08 24.59
C LYS A 86 3.19 2.67 23.50
N GLN A 87 3.65 1.86 22.55
CA GLN A 87 4.45 2.32 21.41
C GLN A 87 3.65 3.34 20.57
N HIS A 88 2.39 3.01 20.25
CA HIS A 88 1.53 3.91 19.49
C HIS A 88 1.21 5.20 20.25
N ARG A 89 0.96 5.13 21.56
CA ARG A 89 0.77 6.34 22.39
C ARG A 89 2.00 7.23 22.37
N LEU A 90 3.20 6.65 22.50
CA LEU A 90 4.45 7.40 22.52
C LEU A 90 4.68 8.18 21.21
N VAL A 91 4.38 7.56 20.07
CA VAL A 91 4.46 8.22 18.76
C VAL A 91 3.37 9.29 18.61
N ASN A 92 2.13 8.98 18.97
CA ASN A 92 1.01 9.94 18.88
C ASN A 92 1.23 11.17 19.77
N ASP A 93 1.76 10.98 20.98
CA ASP A 93 2.08 12.07 21.90
C ASP A 93 3.17 12.98 21.34
N THR A 94 4.13 12.39 20.61
CA THR A 94 5.21 13.13 19.94
C THR A 94 4.70 13.97 18.77
N LEU A 95 3.71 13.44 18.05
CA LEU A 95 3.14 14.05 16.84
C LEU A 95 1.93 14.92 17.11
N LYS A 96 1.47 15.03 18.37
CA LYS A 96 0.17 15.61 18.73
C LYS A 96 -0.08 17.00 18.13
N LYS A 97 0.95 17.85 18.08
CA LYS A 97 0.84 19.23 17.55
C LYS A 97 0.84 19.26 16.02
N GLU A 98 1.61 18.37 15.42
CA GLU A 98 1.76 18.22 13.97
C GLU A 98 0.51 17.57 13.35
N ILE A 99 -0.24 16.78 14.13
CA ILE A 99 -1.44 16.05 13.71
C ILE A 99 -2.76 16.68 14.18
N GLU A 100 -2.72 17.85 14.82
CA GLU A 100 -3.93 18.51 15.38
C GLU A 100 -4.99 18.88 14.32
N GLY A 101 -4.64 18.82 13.03
CA GLY A 101 -5.55 19.06 11.90
C GLY A 101 -5.65 17.92 10.88
N ILE A 102 -5.03 16.75 11.10
CA ILE A 102 -5.14 15.63 10.15
C ILE A 102 -6.37 14.78 10.47
N HIS A 103 -6.98 14.22 9.42
CA HIS A 103 -8.16 13.37 9.56
C HIS A 103 -7.82 12.03 10.24
N GLY A 104 -6.59 11.53 10.04
CA GLY A 104 -6.10 10.33 10.71
C GLY A 104 -4.69 9.93 10.30
N LEU A 105 -4.18 8.87 10.91
CA LEU A 105 -2.91 8.26 10.51
C LEU A 105 -2.96 6.74 10.69
N GLN A 106 -2.18 6.03 9.88
CA GLN A 106 -1.88 4.62 10.06
C GLN A 106 -0.46 4.50 10.61
N LEU A 107 -0.32 3.92 11.80
CA LEU A 107 0.99 3.74 12.44
C LEU A 107 1.38 2.27 12.50
N LYS A 108 2.62 1.97 12.14
CA LYS A 108 3.27 0.68 12.35
C LYS A 108 4.57 0.91 13.11
N THR A 109 4.70 0.24 14.25
CA THR A 109 5.88 0.31 15.12
C THR A 109 6.62 -1.02 15.09
N ILE A 110 7.95 -0.96 14.98
CA ILE A 110 8.83 -2.13 14.95
C ILE A 110 9.88 -1.96 16.06
N PRO A 111 9.77 -2.68 17.18
CA PRO A 111 10.79 -2.64 18.22
C PRO A 111 12.08 -3.32 17.74
N GLN A 112 13.22 -2.70 18.07
CA GLN A 112 14.57 -3.23 17.80
C GLN A 112 15.24 -3.71 19.11
#